data_AF-A0A939QRF6-F1
#
_entry.id   AF-A0A939QRF6-F1
#
_cell.length_a   1.000
_cell.length_b   1.000
_cell.length_c   1.000
_cell.angle_alpha   90.00
_cell.angle_beta   90.00
_cell.angle_gamma   90.00
#
_symmetry.space_group_name_H-M   'P 1'
#
loop_
_entity.id
_entity.type
_entity.pdbx_description
1 polymer ?
#
loop_
_entity_poly.entity_id
_entity_poly.type
_entity_poly.pdbx_seq_one_letter_code
_entity_poly.pdbx_strand_id
1 'polypeptide(L)' 'MYLCHVVFRLTHDDVGHAFERDRSTVGHACRRTEDRRDHRLFDDILTAIEEDVVERLQERGIQ' A
#
# COMPACT_ATOMS: atom_id res chain seq x y z
N MET A 1 -0.87 3.22 -4.18
CA MET A 1 0.16 3.96 -3.42
C MET A 1 0.49 3.28 -2.11
N TYR A 2 -0.43 3.22 -1.15
CA TYR A 2 -0.18 2.57 0.15
C TYR A 2 0.30 1.11 0.01
N LEU A 3 -0.47 0.26 -0.67
CA LEU A 3 -0.08 -1.15 -0.89
C LEU A 3 1.27 -1.28 -1.61
N CYS A 4 1.56 -0.42 -2.59
CA CYS A 4 2.86 -0.38 -3.28
C CYS A 4 4.02 -0.12 -2.30
N HIS A 5 3.82 0.76 -1.33
CA HIS A 5 4.82 1.03 -0.31
C HIS A 5 4.89 -0.07 0.75
N VAL A 6 3.74 -0.53 1.25
CA VAL A 6 3.66 -1.44 2.40
C VAL A 6 3.87 -2.90 2.02
N VAL A 7 3.16 -3.38 1.00
CA VAL A 7 3.20 -4.78 0.56
C VAL A 7 4.34 -5.03 -0.42
N PHE A 8 4.49 -4.18 -1.43
CA PHE A 8 5.55 -4.33 -2.44
C PHE A 8 6.90 -3.73 -2.01
N ARG A 9 6.97 -3.10 -0.82
CA ARG A 9 8.19 -2.51 -0.25
C ARG A 9 8.89 -1.48 -1.14
N LEU A 10 8.16 -0.86 -2.07
CA LEU A 10 8.69 0.20 -2.93
C LEU A 10 8.92 1.49 -2.13
N THR A 11 9.95 2.25 -2.48
CA THR A 11 10.20 3.55 -1.83
C THR A 11 9.12 4.57 -2.24
N HIS A 12 8.94 5.65 -1.46
CA HIS A 12 8.02 6.73 -1.86
C HIS A 12 8.41 7.37 -3.20
N ASP A 13 9.71 7.38 -3.52
CA ASP A 13 10.21 7.88 -4.80
C ASP A 13 9.82 6.93 -5.95
N ASP A 14 10.00 5.61 -5.80
CA ASP A 14 9.58 4.62 -6.81
C ASP A 14 8.07 4.63 -7.04
N VAL A 15 7.29 4.68 -5.95
CA VAL A 15 5.82 4.77 -6.02
C VAL A 15 5.41 6.12 -6.62
N GLY A 16 6.09 7.21 -6.29
CA GLY A 16 5.82 8.53 -6.87
C GLY A 16 6.01 8.50 -8.39
N HIS A 17 7.15 7.95 -8.83
CA HIS A 17 7.46 7.78 -10.25
C HIS A 17 6.41 6.92 -10.97
N ALA A 18 6.05 5.77 -10.42
CA ALA A 18 5.07 4.85 -11.02
C ALA A 18 3.65 5.44 -11.16
N PHE A 19 3.30 6.42 -10.34
CA PHE A 19 1.99 7.07 -10.35
C PHE A 19 2.02 8.50 -10.91
N GLU A 20 3.15 8.96 -11.44
CA GLU A 20 3.37 10.33 -11.93
C GLU A 20 3.03 11.40 -10.87
N ARG A 21 3.46 11.16 -9.62
CA ARG A 21 3.26 12.06 -8.48
C ARG A 21 4.55 12.30 -7.72
N ASP A 22 4.61 13.43 -7.02
CA ASP A 22 5.69 13.69 -6.08
C ASP A 22 5.65 12.73 -4.89
N ARG A 23 6.82 12.35 -4.37
CA ARG A 23 6.96 11.45 -3.21
C ARG A 23 6.19 11.92 -1.97
N SER A 24 5.97 13.24 -1.80
CA SER A 24 5.14 13.79 -0.73
C SER A 24 3.66 13.43 -0.88
N THR A 25 3.17 13.25 -2.12
CA THR A 25 1.81 12.76 -2.40
C THR A 25 1.66 11.32 -1.94
N VAL A 26 2.69 10.48 -2.16
CA VAL A 26 2.71 9.10 -1.64
C VAL A 26 2.69 9.10 -0.12
N GLY A 27 3.52 9.93 0.53
CA GLY A 27 3.53 10.08 1.97
C GLY A 27 2.19 10.57 2.53
N HIS A 28 1.54 11.51 1.85
CA HIS A 28 0.18 11.97 2.20
C HIS A 28 -0.84 10.83 2.06
N ALA A 29 -0.81 10.07 0.97
CA ALA A 29 -1.71 8.94 0.75
C ALA A 29 -1.52 7.84 1.81
N CYS A 30 -0.27 7.55 2.21
CA CYS A 30 0.00 6.57 3.24
C CYS A 30 -0.53 7.03 4.59
N ARG A 31 -0.23 8.28 4.99
CA ARG A 31 -0.76 8.85 6.25
C ARG A 31 -2.28 8.83 6.28
N ARG A 32 -2.95 9.27 5.22
CA ARG A 32 -4.42 9.25 5.13
C ARG A 32 -5.00 7.84 5.23
N THR A 33 -4.27 6.83 4.74
CA THR A 33 -4.69 5.43 4.84
C THR A 33 -4.58 4.95 6.29
N GLU A 34 -3.44 5.21 6.95
CA GLU A 34 -3.22 4.88 8.37
C GLU A 34 -4.22 5.58 9.30
N ASP A 35 -4.44 6.88 9.10
CA ASP A 35 -5.43 7.66 9.87
C ASP A 35 -6.85 7.06 9.75
N ARG A 36 -7.14 6.31 8.68
CA ARG A 36 -8.44 5.69 8.45
C ARG A 36 -8.55 4.27 9.02
N ARG A 37 -7.43 3.63 9.38
CA ARG A 37 -7.42 2.29 10.02
C ARG A 37 -8.05 2.31 11.42
N ASP A 38 -8.25 3.49 12.02
CA ASP A 38 -9.07 3.63 13.23
C ASP A 38 -10.54 3.20 13.02
N HIS A 39 -11.03 3.21 11.78
CA HIS A 39 -12.36 2.74 11.44
C HIS A 39 -12.35 1.24 11.15
N ARG A 40 -12.87 0.43 12.08
CA ARG A 40 -12.86 -1.05 12.01
C ARG A 40 -13.20 -1.64 10.63
N LEU A 41 -14.32 -1.24 10.03
CA LEU A 41 -14.70 -1.77 8.70
C LEU A 41 -13.66 -1.48 7.61
N PHE A 42 -13.00 -0.32 7.68
CA PHE A 42 -11.98 0.04 6.70
C PHE A 42 -10.72 -0.80 6.94
N ASP A 43 -10.32 -0.97 8.20
CA ASP A 43 -9.17 -1.77 8.58
C ASP A 43 -9.34 -3.24 8.20
N ASP A 44 -10.52 -3.82 8.46
CA ASP A 44 -10.85 -5.21 8.09
C ASP A 44 -10.74 -5.40 6.56
N ILE A 45 -11.29 -4.47 5.77
CA ILE A 45 -11.23 -4.53 4.30
C ILE A 45 -9.79 -4.36 3.81
N LEU A 46 -9.04 -3.40 4.36
CA LEU A 46 -7.66 -3.14 3.94
C LEU A 46 -6.76 -4.33 4.27
N THR A 47 -6.92 -4.92 5.45
CA THR A 47 -6.20 -6.13 5.88
C THR A 47 -6.47 -7.30 4.94
N ALA A 48 -7.73 -7.54 4.58
CA ALA A 48 -8.07 -8.61 3.62
C ALA A 48 -7.42 -8.39 2.24
N ILE A 49 -7.31 -7.13 1.79
CA ILE A 49 -6.62 -6.80 0.53
C ILE A 49 -5.11 -6.99 0.67
N GLU A 50 -4.51 -6.59 1.80
CA GLU A 50 -3.08 -6.82 2.07
C GLU A 50 -2.75 -8.32 2.02
N GLU A 51 -3.57 -9.15 2.66
CA GLU A 51 -3.43 -10.61 2.69
C GLU A 51 -3.56 -11.24 1.29
N ASP A 52 -4.61 -10.92 0.52
CA ASP A 52 -4.81 -11.45 -0.84
C ASP A 52 -3.66 -11.04 -1.78
N VAL A 53 -3.13 -9.82 -1.65
CA VAL A 53 -1.97 -9.39 -2.44
C VAL A 53 -0.72 -10.18 -2.05
N VAL A 54 -0.46 -10.39 -0.75
CA VAL A 54 0.69 -11.18 -0.29
C VAL A 54 0.61 -12.61 -0.79
N GLU A 55 -0.57 -13.25 -0.68
CA GLU A 55 -0.79 -14.61 -1.16
C GLU A 55 -0.49 -14.72 -2.68
N ARG A 56 -1.03 -13.81 -3.49
CA ARG A 56 -0.79 -13.79 -4.94
C ARG A 56 0.66 -13.53 -5.33
N LEU A 57 1.41 -12.78 -4.52
CA LEU A 57 2.83 -12.53 -4.77
C LEU A 57 3.65 -13.80 -4.52
N GLN A 58 3.33 -14.54 -3.47
CA GLN A 58 3.94 -15.83 -3.16
C GLN A 58 3.67 -16.86 -4.25
N GLU A 59 2.44 -16.95 -4.76
CA GLU A 59 2.08 -17.84 -5.88
C GLU A 59 2.91 -17.58 -7.15
N ARG A 60 3.29 -16.32 -7.37
CA ARG A 60 4.06 -15.89 -8.56
C ARG A 60 5.57 -16.00 -8.36
N GLY A 61 6.04 -16.43 -7.18
CA GLY A 61 7.46 -16.45 -6.83
C GLY A 61 8.08 -15.05 -6.78
N ILE A 62 7.26 -14.02 -6.52
CA ILE A 62 7.69 -12.64 -6.37
C ILE A 62 7.72 -12.34 -4.87
N GLN A 63 8.83 -12.68 -4.20
CA GLN A 63 9.29 -12.12 -2.92
C GLN A 63 10.58 -12.81 -2.46
#